data_AF-A0A7C5GJ76-F1
#
_entry.id   AF-A0A7C5GJ76-F1
#
_cell.length_a   1.000
_cell.length_b   1.000
_cell.length_c   1.000
_cell.angle_alpha   90.00
_cell.angle_beta   90.00
_cell.angle_gamma   90.00
#
_symmetry.space_group_name_H-M   'P 1'
#
loop_
_entity.id
_entity.type
_entity.pdbx_description
1 polymer ?
#
loop_
_entity_poly.entity_id
_entity_poly.type
_entity_poly.pdbx_seq_one_letter_code
_entity_poly.pdbx_strand_id
1 'polypeptide(L)'
;LDVLLLSEALPKGSVVEIIPIAVLLLKDETGTMTKIIAVPQDASLRVIQAVDFTDFLIKYDAAKRIIEEWFTHYRGVHKVISLGWRDQSYALSLAPKF
;
A
#
# COMPACT_ATOMS: atom_id res chain seq x y z
N LEU A 1 -1.44 1.87 12.33
CA LEU A 1 -1.84 1.89 10.90
C LEU A 1 -0.55 1.91 10.10
N ASP A 2 -0.35 0.95 9.22
CA ASP A 2 0.90 0.82 8.48
C ASP A 2 0.73 1.30 7.04
N VAL A 3 1.74 2.02 6.55
CA VAL A 3 1.79 2.56 5.18
C VAL A 3 3.05 2.05 4.50
N LEU A 4 2.91 1.52 3.28
CA LEU A 4 4.00 1.31 2.34
C LEU A 4 4.03 2.49 1.36
N LEU A 5 5.07 3.31 1.46
CA LEU A 5 5.29 4.44 0.55
C LEU A 5 6.09 3.98 -0.68
N LEU A 6 5.54 4.21 -1.87
CA LEU A 6 6.19 3.96 -3.15
C LEU A 6 6.93 5.23 -3.60
N SER A 7 8.19 5.33 -3.19
CA SER A 7 9.08 6.46 -3.46
C SER A 7 10.52 6.00 -3.67
N GLU A 8 11.40 6.93 -4.00
CA GLU A 8 12.83 6.77 -3.76
C GLU A 8 13.12 6.52 -2.27
N ALA A 9 14.31 6.01 -1.97
CA ALA A 9 14.73 5.82 -0.59
C ALA A 9 14.83 7.16 0.14
N LEU A 10 14.20 7.24 1.32
CA LEU A 10 14.21 8.44 2.16
C LEU A 10 14.98 8.20 3.47
N PRO A 11 15.62 9.23 4.04
CA PRO A 11 16.21 9.14 5.36
C PRO A 11 15.21 8.68 6.43
N LYS A 12 15.68 7.88 7.39
CA LYS A 12 14.85 7.45 8.52
C LYS A 12 14.40 8.69 9.32
N GLY A 13 13.11 8.74 9.63
CA GLY A 13 12.51 9.85 10.38
C GLY A 13 12.02 11.01 9.50
N SER A 14 12.15 10.92 8.18
CA SER A 14 11.53 11.88 7.26
C SER A 14 10.02 11.93 7.43
N VAL A 15 9.47 13.15 7.42
CA VAL A 15 8.03 13.41 7.38
C VAL A 15 7.66 13.76 5.94
N VAL A 16 6.72 13.02 5.37
CA VAL A 16 6.35 13.11 3.96
C VAL A 16 4.84 13.17 3.87
N GLU A 17 4.32 14.13 3.11
CA GLU A 17 2.91 14.15 2.74
C GLU A 17 2.65 13.12 1.63
N ILE A 18 1.57 12.37 1.75
CA ILE A 18 1.30 11.20 0.91
C ILE A 18 -0.11 11.23 0.34
N ILE A 19 -0.27 10.59 -0.81
CA ILE A 19 -1.56 10.26 -1.44
C ILE A 19 -1.77 8.75 -1.26
N PRO A 20 -2.73 8.31 -0.42
CA PRO A 20 -3.13 6.91 -0.36
C PRO A 20 -3.82 6.52 -1.67
N ILE A 21 -3.35 5.44 -2.30
CA ILE A 21 -3.88 4.99 -3.60
C ILE A 21 -4.56 3.63 -3.54
N ALA A 22 -4.25 2.81 -2.53
CA ALA A 22 -4.84 1.50 -2.37
C ALA A 22 -4.72 0.96 -0.94
N VAL A 23 -5.46 -0.10 -0.64
CA VAL A 23 -5.26 -0.92 0.56
C VAL A 23 -5.19 -2.39 0.17
N LEU A 24 -4.16 -3.08 0.65
CA LEU A 24 -4.08 -4.54 0.62
C LEU A 24 -4.66 -5.08 1.93
N LEU A 25 -5.73 -5.87 1.82
CA LEU A 25 -6.31 -6.60 2.95
C LEU A 25 -5.64 -7.96 3.07
N LEU A 26 -5.16 -8.26 4.26
CA LEU A 26 -4.47 -9.52 4.57
C LEU A 26 -5.13 -10.18 5.77
N LYS A 27 -4.96 -11.49 5.88
CA LYS A 27 -5.38 -12.26 7.07
C LYS A 27 -4.29 -13.23 7.48
N ASP A 28 -4.05 -13.31 8.78
CA ASP A 28 -3.24 -14.35 9.41
C ASP A 28 -4.01 -14.99 10.59
N GLU A 29 -3.32 -15.80 11.39
CA GLU A 29 -3.85 -16.44 12.59
C GLU A 29 -4.34 -15.47 13.67
N THR A 30 -3.88 -14.21 13.65
CA THR A 30 -4.24 -13.18 14.63
C THR A 30 -5.44 -12.33 14.18
N GLY A 31 -5.76 -12.35 12.89
CA GLY A 31 -6.93 -11.69 12.32
C GLY A 31 -6.65 -10.97 11.00
N THR A 32 -7.55 -10.03 10.68
CA THR A 32 -7.43 -9.20 9.47
C THR A 32 -6.51 -8.01 9.74
N MET A 33 -5.59 -7.76 8.82
CA MET A 33 -4.70 -6.60 8.85
C MET A 33 -4.76 -5.84 7.51
N THR A 34 -4.41 -4.56 7.56
CA THR A 34 -4.41 -3.67 6.39
C THR A 34 -3.00 -3.15 6.14
N LYS A 35 -2.64 -3.00 4.86
CA LYS A 35 -1.46 -2.26 4.42
C LYS A 35 -1.92 -1.18 3.45
N ILE A 36 -1.78 0.07 3.84
CA ILE A 36 -2.06 1.19 2.94
C ILE A 36 -0.89 1.32 1.98
N ILE A 37 -1.19 1.43 0.69
CA ILE A 37 -0.21 1.75 -0.35
C ILE A 37 -0.40 3.22 -0.71
N ALA A 38 0.70 3.98 -0.69
CA ALA A 38 0.68 5.41 -0.95
C ALA A 38 1.85 5.85 -1.84
N VAL A 39 1.71 7.01 -2.45
CA VAL A 39 2.79 7.72 -3.17
C VAL A 39 3.02 9.08 -2.53
N PRO A 40 4.22 9.69 -2.67
CA PRO A 40 4.43 11.06 -2.24
C PRO A 40 3.46 12.06 -2.91
N GLN A 41 3.04 13.06 -2.16
CA GLN A 41 2.32 14.23 -2.70
C GLN A 41 3.21 15.04 -3.64
N ASP A 42 4.51 15.17 -3.30
CA ASP A 42 5.51 15.76 -4.17
C ASP A 42 5.85 14.80 -5.33
N ALA A 43 5.46 15.19 -6.54
CA ALA A 43 5.68 14.39 -7.74
C ALA A 43 7.16 14.11 -8.05
N SER A 44 8.08 14.95 -7.57
CA SER A 44 9.52 14.75 -7.76
C SER A 44 10.09 13.56 -6.97
N LEU A 45 9.37 13.12 -5.92
CA LEU A 45 9.73 11.97 -5.09
C LEU A 45 9.06 10.66 -5.55
N ARG A 46 8.19 10.73 -6.56
CA ARG A 46 7.39 9.59 -7.02
C ARG A 46 8.14 8.72 -8.03
N VAL A 47 8.25 7.43 -7.71
CA VAL A 47 8.75 6.39 -8.64
C VAL A 47 7.64 5.78 -9.49
N ILE A 48 6.38 5.95 -9.09
CA ILE A 48 5.18 5.62 -9.88
C ILE A 48 4.25 6.84 -9.94
N GLN A 49 3.52 7.02 -11.04
CA GLN A 49 2.70 8.23 -11.25
C GLN A 49 1.21 8.03 -10.98
N ALA A 50 0.78 6.82 -10.60
CA ALA A 50 -0.59 6.56 -10.19
C ALA A 50 -0.93 7.32 -8.90
N VAL A 51 -2.04 8.05 -8.91
CA VAL A 51 -2.59 8.79 -7.75
C VAL A 51 -3.97 8.28 -7.35
N ASP A 52 -4.42 7.18 -7.96
CA ASP A 52 -5.65 6.48 -7.64
C ASP A 52 -5.48 4.98 -7.87
N PHE A 53 -6.44 4.21 -7.36
CA PHE A 53 -6.42 2.76 -7.43
C PHE A 53 -6.55 2.23 -8.86
N THR A 54 -7.31 2.89 -9.72
CA THR A 54 -7.56 2.44 -11.10
C THR A 54 -6.26 2.51 -11.90
N ASP A 55 -5.55 3.63 -11.82
CA ASP A 55 -4.26 3.82 -12.47
C ASP A 55 -3.22 2.86 -11.89
N PHE A 56 -3.21 2.65 -10.57
CA PHE A 56 -2.32 1.68 -9.95
C PHE A 56 -2.59 0.25 -10.43
N LEU A 57 -3.86 -0.14 -10.52
CA LEU A 57 -4.28 -1.47 -10.97
C LEU A 57 -3.97 -1.71 -12.46
N ILE A 58 -4.26 -0.73 -13.32
CA ILE A 58 -4.16 -0.91 -14.78
C ILE A 58 -2.73 -0.70 -15.27
N LYS A 59 -2.05 0.35 -14.80
CA LYS A 59 -0.73 0.75 -15.33
C LYS A 59 0.42 0.12 -14.56
N TYR A 60 0.19 -0.33 -13.33
CA TYR A 60 1.24 -0.83 -12.42
C TYR A 60 0.90 -2.21 -11.80
N ASP A 61 0.19 -3.09 -12.53
CA ASP A 61 -0.19 -4.43 -12.05
C ASP A 61 1.02 -5.24 -11.55
N ALA A 62 2.17 -5.15 -12.22
CA ALA A 62 3.39 -5.83 -11.79
C ALA A 62 3.84 -5.39 -10.38
N ALA A 63 3.81 -4.08 -10.09
CA ALA A 63 4.14 -3.56 -8.77
C ALA A 63 3.13 -4.03 -7.73
N LYS A 64 1.83 -3.96 -8.05
CA LYS A 64 0.74 -4.48 -7.20
C LYS A 64 0.95 -5.96 -6.87
N ARG A 65 1.31 -6.80 -7.85
CA ARG A 65 1.57 -8.23 -7.66
C ARG A 65 2.81 -8.49 -6.79
N ILE A 66 3.92 -7.80 -7.04
CA ILE A 66 5.13 -7.92 -6.22
C ILE A 66 4.85 -7.58 -4.76
N ILE A 67 4.07 -6.51 -4.51
CA ILE A 67 3.69 -6.10 -3.15
C ILE A 67 2.83 -7.19 -2.49
N GLU A 68 1.81 -7.69 -3.18
CA GLU A 68 0.95 -8.76 -2.66
C GLU A 68 1.77 -10.01 -2.33
N GLU A 69 2.62 -10.45 -3.26
CA GLU A 69 3.46 -11.63 -3.09
C GLU A 69 4.43 -11.47 -1.92
N TRP A 70 5.05 -10.30 -1.75
CA TRP A 70 5.92 -10.05 -0.59
C TRP A 70 5.14 -10.22 0.73
N PHE A 71 3.96 -9.61 0.84
CA PHE A 71 3.16 -9.66 2.05
C PHE A 71 2.51 -11.03 2.32
N THR A 72 2.26 -11.87 1.31
CA THR A 72 1.75 -13.22 1.54
C THR A 72 2.84 -14.24 1.86
N HIS A 73 4.12 -13.92 1.60
CA HIS A 73 5.23 -14.87 1.77
C HIS A 73 6.27 -14.50 2.84
N TYR A 74 6.31 -13.25 3.33
CA TYR A 74 7.37 -12.81 4.27
C TYR A 74 7.44 -13.59 5.60
N ARG A 75 6.36 -14.28 6.01
CA ARG A 75 6.32 -15.13 7.22
C ARG A 75 6.46 -16.63 6.92
N GLY A 76 6.70 -16.99 5.68
CA GLY A 76 6.66 -18.37 5.18
C GLY A 76 5.31 -18.75 4.56
N VAL A 77 5.30 -19.91 3.91
CA VAL A 77 4.20 -20.39 3.07
C VAL A 77 2.90 -20.53 3.87
N HIS A 78 1.79 -20.05 3.29
CA HIS A 78 0.42 -20.14 3.82
C HIS A 78 0.14 -19.46 5.19
N LYS A 79 1.04 -18.64 5.71
CA LYS A 79 0.79 -17.93 7.00
C LYS A 79 -0.01 -16.64 6.85
N VAL A 80 0.08 -16.00 5.69
CA VAL A 80 -0.64 -14.75 5.40
C VAL A 80 -1.33 -14.91 4.06
N ILE A 81 -2.63 -14.65 4.01
CA ILE A 81 -3.43 -14.71 2.78
C ILE A 81 -3.91 -13.32 2.38
N SER A 82 -3.97 -13.05 1.08
CA SER A 82 -4.61 -11.86 0.54
C SER A 82 -6.13 -12.03 0.56
N LEU A 83 -6.83 -11.06 1.15
CA LEU A 83 -8.29 -10.90 1.04
C LEU A 83 -8.65 -9.95 -0.13
N GLY A 84 -7.64 -9.52 -0.88
CA GLY A 84 -7.77 -8.64 -2.04
C GLY A 84 -7.53 -7.16 -1.73
N TRP A 85 -7.69 -6.36 -2.78
CA TRP A 85 -7.39 -4.94 -2.78
C TRP A 85 -8.65 -4.09 -2.57
N ARG A 86 -8.48 -2.90 -2.00
CA ARG A 86 -9.47 -1.84 -1.90
C ARG A 86 -8.88 -0.52 -2.38
N ASP A 87 -9.76 0.40 -2.73
CA ASP A 87 -9.41 1.68 -3.35
C ASP A 87 -8.94 2.73 -2.33
N GLN A 88 -8.57 3.91 -2.84
CA GLN A 88 -8.20 5.07 -2.02
C GLN A 88 -9.32 5.51 -1.06
N SER A 89 -10.60 5.35 -1.44
CA SER A 89 -11.73 5.72 -0.58
C SER A 89 -11.73 4.89 0.70
N TYR A 90 -11.49 3.58 0.57
CA TYR A 90 -11.32 2.70 1.71
C TYR A 90 -10.08 3.07 2.54
N ALA A 91 -8.96 3.43 1.90
CA ALA A 91 -7.76 3.89 2.60
C ALA A 91 -8.04 5.10 3.51
N LEU A 92 -8.74 6.11 2.97
CA LEU A 92 -9.12 7.31 3.72
C LEU A 92 -10.09 6.99 4.86
N SER A 93 -10.95 5.98 4.72
CA SER A 93 -11.85 5.54 5.80
C SER A 93 -11.12 4.93 7.01
N LEU A 94 -9.89 4.43 6.82
CA LEU A 94 -9.05 3.86 7.87
C LEU A 94 -8.22 4.93 8.61
N ALA A 95 -8.03 6.10 8.00
CA ALA A 95 -7.30 7.19 8.62
C ALA A 95 -8.11 7.76 9.82
N PRO A 96 -7.46 8.13 10.93
CA PRO A 96 -8.13 8.82 12.02
C PRO A 96 -8.85 10.06 11.48
N LYS A 97 -10.13 10.22 11.82
CA LYS A 97 -10.84 11.48 11.60
C LYS A 97 -10.31 12.47 12.64
N PHE A 98 -9.54 13.45 12.21
CA PHE A 98 -9.16 14.60 13.03
C PHE A 98 -10.29 15.62 13.06
#